data_AF-A0A3B4T235-F1
#
_entry.id   AF-A0A3B4T235-F1
#
_cell.length_a   1.000
_cell.length_b   1.000
_cell.length_c   1.000
_cell.angle_alpha   90.00
_cell.angle_beta   90.00
_cell.angle_gamma   90.00
#
_symmetry.space_group_name_H-M   'P 1'
#
loop_
_entity.id
_entity.type
_entity.pdbx_description
1 polymer ?
#
loop_
_entity_poly.entity_id
_entity_poly.type
_entity_poly.pdbx_seq_one_letter_code
_entity_poly.pdbx_strand_id
1 'polypeptide(L)'
;LVVWKMYQSKKKEVEELEVTVRIYLWKIYQSVMKVEKLEGAVKIHQDYIEQDQQEKLTEVENLLVERQHVFCSYRKLYSKRQQLEDQILQKASALESLIPDMSKTVKRIFSEDCHCGSSLTYIWTRDKRKNGRLMWEEMKKWRSITRKD
;
A
#
# COMPACT_ATOMS: atom_id res chain seq x y z
N LEU A 1 -41.80 12.61 60.59
CA LEU A 1 -41.74 11.16 60.27
C LEU A 1 -41.86 10.87 58.76
N VAL A 2 -42.83 11.44 58.04
CA VAL A 2 -43.02 11.20 56.58
C VAL A 2 -41.83 11.68 55.73
N VAL A 3 -41.38 12.92 55.92
CA VAL A 3 -40.23 13.50 55.20
C VAL A 3 -38.95 12.68 55.39
N TRP A 4 -38.70 12.20 56.62
CA TRP A 4 -37.53 11.38 56.91
C TRP A 4 -37.57 10.02 56.21
N LYS A 5 -38.74 9.36 56.14
CA LYS A 5 -38.91 8.12 55.37
C LYS A 5 -38.67 8.33 53.87
N MET A 6 -39.17 9.44 53.31
CA MET A 6 -38.92 9.81 51.92
C MET A 6 -37.43 10.04 51.64
N TYR A 7 -36.75 10.76 52.54
CA TYR A 7 -35.30 10.98 52.44
C TYR A 7 -34.52 9.66 52.44
N GLN A 8 -34.82 8.74 53.37
CA GLN A 8 -34.14 7.43 53.42
C GLN A 8 -34.40 6.60 52.16
N SER A 9 -35.62 6.64 51.62
CA SER A 9 -35.94 5.97 50.34
C SER A 9 -35.11 6.52 49.20
N LYS A 10 -35.03 7.85 49.07
CA LYS A 10 -34.23 8.51 48.02
C LYS A 10 -32.74 8.26 48.18
N LYS A 11 -32.23 8.24 49.41
CA LYS A 11 -30.84 7.90 49.70
C LYS A 11 -30.50 6.48 49.20
N LYS A 12 -31.36 5.51 49.47
CA LYS A 12 -31.18 4.12 49.01
C LYS A 12 -31.22 4.01 47.48
N GLU A 13 -32.15 4.70 46.82
CA GLU A 13 -32.19 4.77 45.35
C GLU A 13 -30.88 5.34 44.77
N VAL A 14 -30.33 6.39 45.37
CA VAL A 14 -29.05 6.98 44.95
C VAL A 14 -27.90 5.98 45.14
N GLU A 15 -27.83 5.29 46.27
CA GLU A 15 -26.79 4.27 46.53
C GLU A 15 -26.87 3.10 45.52
N GLU A 16 -28.07 2.63 45.18
CA GLU A 16 -28.28 1.60 44.15
C GLU A 16 -27.87 2.07 42.74
N LEU A 17 -28.16 3.34 42.41
CA LEU A 17 -27.72 3.97 41.17
C LEU A 17 -26.19 4.11 41.12
N GLU A 18 -25.54 4.49 42.21
CA GLU A 18 -24.09 4.62 42.27
C GLU A 18 -23.37 3.29 42.01
N VAL A 19 -23.86 2.18 42.59
CA VAL A 19 -23.33 0.84 42.31
C VAL A 19 -23.51 0.49 40.83
N THR A 20 -24.70 0.77 40.28
CA THR A 20 -25.01 0.52 38.87
C THR A 20 -24.08 1.30 37.95
N VAL A 21 -23.88 2.60 38.21
CA VAL A 21 -22.95 3.46 37.46
C VAL A 21 -21.52 2.92 37.51
N ARG A 22 -21.03 2.47 38.67
CA ARG A 22 -19.69 1.87 38.79
C ARG A 22 -19.53 0.62 37.93
N ILE A 23 -20.55 -0.24 37.87
CA ILE A 23 -20.55 -1.43 37.02
C ILE A 23 -20.47 -1.03 35.54
N TYR A 24 -21.25 -0.04 35.11
CA TYR A 24 -21.20 0.44 33.73
C TYR A 24 -19.87 1.11 33.38
N LEU A 25 -19.32 1.93 34.27
CA LEU A 25 -18.01 2.55 34.08
C LEU A 25 -16.91 1.51 33.89
N TRP A 26 -16.92 0.43 34.67
CA TRP A 26 -15.97 -0.66 34.52
C TRP A 26 -16.10 -1.39 33.18
N LYS A 27 -17.34 -1.67 32.74
CA LYS A 27 -17.59 -2.27 31.42
C LYS A 27 -17.11 -1.37 30.28
N ILE A 28 -17.35 -0.06 30.38
CA ILE A 28 -16.88 0.93 29.42
C ILE A 28 -15.35 0.92 29.38
N TYR A 29 -14.68 0.98 30.52
CA TYR A 29 -13.23 0.94 30.61
C TYR A 29 -12.64 -0.31 29.93
N GLN A 30 -13.19 -1.50 30.19
CA GLN A 30 -12.75 -2.73 29.51
C GLN A 30 -12.95 -2.67 27.99
N SER A 31 -14.05 -2.06 27.55
CA SER A 31 -14.36 -1.93 26.13
C SER A 31 -13.37 -0.98 25.44
N VAL A 32 -13.03 0.14 26.09
CA VAL A 32 -12.01 1.09 25.61
C VAL A 32 -10.66 0.40 25.45
N MET A 33 -10.19 -0.31 26.48
CA MET A 33 -8.92 -1.06 26.41
C MET A 33 -8.88 -2.08 25.26
N LYS A 34 -10.03 -2.68 24.92
CA LYS A 34 -10.14 -3.62 23.80
C LYS A 34 -10.06 -2.91 22.45
N VAL A 35 -10.70 -1.75 22.33
CA VAL A 35 -10.67 -0.92 21.11
C VAL A 35 -9.25 -0.45 20.84
N GLU A 36 -8.55 0.11 21.83
CA GLU A 36 -7.17 0.59 21.68
C GLU A 36 -6.22 -0.54 21.21
N LYS A 37 -6.40 -1.75 21.74
CA LYS A 37 -5.63 -2.92 21.29
C LYS A 37 -5.93 -3.28 19.83
N LEU A 38 -7.19 -3.22 19.42
CA LEU A 38 -7.59 -3.50 18.04
C LEU A 38 -7.08 -2.42 17.09
N GLU A 39 -7.14 -1.15 17.47
CA GLU A 39 -6.58 -0.05 16.69
C GLU A 39 -5.07 -0.21 16.46
N GLY A 40 -4.33 -0.60 17.51
CA GLY A 40 -2.92 -0.95 17.38
C GLY A 40 -2.67 -2.08 16.39
N ALA A 41 -3.48 -3.14 16.44
CA ALA A 41 -3.36 -4.26 15.51
C ALA A 41 -3.71 -3.88 14.06
N VAL A 42 -4.77 -3.09 13.85
CA VAL A 42 -5.17 -2.56 12.54
C VAL A 42 -4.06 -1.72 11.94
N LYS A 43 -3.43 -0.86 12.74
CA LYS A 43 -2.30 -0.04 12.28
C LYS A 43 -1.12 -0.88 11.80
N ILE A 44 -0.71 -1.89 12.58
CA ILE A 44 0.38 -2.80 12.19
C ILE A 44 0.07 -3.53 10.87
N HIS A 45 -1.17 -4.02 10.72
CA HIS A 45 -1.59 -4.67 9.48
C HIS A 45 -1.59 -3.71 8.29
N GLN A 46 -2.02 -2.46 8.50
CA GLN A 46 -1.99 -1.43 7.47
C GLN A 46 -0.55 -1.13 7.01
N ASP A 47 0.37 -0.91 7.95
CA ASP A 47 1.79 -0.67 7.65
C ASP A 47 2.41 -1.84 6.87
N TYR A 48 2.10 -3.08 7.26
CA TYR A 48 2.55 -4.28 6.54
C TYR A 48 2.03 -4.34 5.10
N ILE A 49 0.74 -4.03 4.89
CA ILE A 49 0.14 -4.03 3.55
C ILE A 49 0.80 -2.96 2.67
N GLU A 50 1.04 -1.76 3.21
CA GLU A 50 1.69 -0.67 2.47
C GLU A 50 3.12 -1.04 2.08
N GLN A 51 3.87 -1.67 2.99
CA GLN A 51 5.21 -2.18 2.69
C GLN A 51 5.19 -3.23 1.58
N ASP A 52 4.32 -4.25 1.68
CA ASP A 52 4.17 -5.31 0.67
C ASP A 52 3.82 -4.74 -0.72
N GLN A 53 2.94 -3.72 -0.77
CA GLN A 53 2.59 -3.03 -2.01
C GLN A 53 3.80 -2.29 -2.62
N GLN A 54 4.61 -1.61 -1.80
CA GLN A 54 5.83 -0.93 -2.27
C GLN A 54 6.89 -1.91 -2.78
N GLU A 55 7.05 -3.06 -2.13
CA GLU A 55 7.97 -4.12 -2.55
C GLU A 55 7.55 -4.70 -3.91
N LYS A 56 6.27 -5.05 -4.07
CA LYS A 56 5.71 -5.52 -5.35
C LYS A 56 5.87 -4.51 -6.47
N LEU A 57 5.61 -3.23 -6.21
CA LEU A 57 5.81 -2.17 -7.21
C LEU A 57 7.30 -2.00 -7.58
N THR A 58 8.19 -2.15 -6.60
CA THR A 58 9.64 -2.10 -6.83
C THR A 58 10.12 -3.31 -7.66
N GLU A 59 9.51 -4.47 -7.49
CA GLU A 59 9.77 -5.63 -8.34
C GLU A 59 9.37 -5.37 -9.80
N VAL A 60 8.19 -4.79 -10.03
CA VAL A 60 7.76 -4.38 -11.38
C VAL A 60 8.71 -3.35 -11.98
N GLU A 61 9.15 -2.36 -11.19
CA GLU A 61 10.15 -1.37 -11.64
C GLU A 61 11.44 -2.05 -12.11
N ASN A 62 11.99 -2.96 -11.32
CA ASN A 62 13.24 -3.66 -11.65
C ASN A 62 13.11 -4.48 -12.93
N LEU A 63 11.97 -5.18 -13.10
CA LEU A 63 11.71 -5.94 -14.32
C LEU A 63 11.56 -5.03 -15.55
N LEU A 64 10.88 -3.89 -15.41
CA LEU A 64 10.76 -2.89 -16.47
C LEU A 64 12.12 -2.31 -16.87
N VAL A 65 13.00 -2.01 -15.90
CA VAL A 65 14.38 -1.58 -16.15
C VAL A 65 15.13 -2.62 -16.96
N GLU A 66 15.04 -3.90 -16.61
CA GLU A 66 15.71 -4.95 -17.35
C GLU A 66 15.10 -5.19 -18.73
N ARG A 67 13.77 -5.12 -18.85
CA ARG A 67 13.08 -5.19 -20.15
C ARG A 67 13.59 -4.10 -21.08
N GLN A 68 13.68 -2.87 -20.57
CA GLN A 68 14.11 -1.74 -21.38
C GLN A 68 15.60 -1.80 -21.71
N HIS A 69 16.42 -2.29 -20.79
CA HIS A 69 17.82 -2.58 -21.06
C HIS A 69 17.98 -3.59 -22.20
N VAL A 70 17.21 -4.68 -22.19
CA VAL A 70 17.21 -5.69 -23.27
C VAL A 70 16.72 -5.08 -24.59
N PHE A 71 15.64 -4.28 -24.56
CA PHE A 71 15.12 -3.58 -25.74
C PHE A 71 16.17 -2.68 -26.40
N CYS A 72 16.88 -1.89 -25.59
CA CYS A 72 17.91 -0.96 -26.05
C CYS A 72 19.27 -1.63 -26.35
N SER A 73 19.41 -2.92 -26.02
CA SER A 73 20.65 -3.63 -26.27
C SER A 73 20.82 -3.98 -27.76
N TYR A 74 22.06 -3.97 -28.23
CA TYR A 74 22.40 -4.31 -29.62
C TYR A 74 22.10 -5.78 -29.95
N ARG A 75 22.31 -6.67 -28.98
CA ARG A 75 21.98 -8.10 -29.10
C ARG A 75 20.48 -8.23 -28.87
N LYS A 76 19.69 -8.18 -29.93
CA LYS A 76 18.22 -8.29 -29.88
C LYS A 76 17.77 -9.64 -29.30
N LEU A 77 17.78 -9.78 -27.98
CA LEU A 77 17.40 -11.00 -27.25
C LEU A 77 15.88 -11.09 -27.12
N TYR A 78 15.21 -11.38 -28.25
CA TYR A 78 13.76 -11.40 -28.35
C TYR A 78 13.10 -12.32 -27.31
N SER A 79 13.62 -13.56 -27.15
CA SER A 79 13.10 -14.51 -26.16
C SER A 79 13.20 -14.00 -24.73
N LYS A 80 14.32 -13.35 -24.38
CA LYS A 80 14.50 -12.76 -23.04
C LYS A 80 13.55 -11.59 -22.81
N ARG A 81 13.35 -10.74 -23.82
CA ARG A 81 12.40 -9.64 -23.75
C ARG A 81 10.98 -10.15 -23.53
N GLN A 82 10.55 -11.16 -24.31
CA GLN A 82 9.23 -11.76 -24.18
C GLN A 82 9.01 -12.36 -22.78
N GLN A 83 9.99 -13.10 -22.26
CA GLN A 83 9.91 -13.65 -20.88
C GLN A 83 9.75 -12.56 -19.81
N LEU A 84 10.43 -11.42 -19.98
CA LEU A 84 10.27 -10.28 -19.07
C LEU A 84 8.89 -9.65 -19.21
N GLU A 85 8.40 -9.48 -20.43
CA GLU A 85 7.07 -8.89 -20.70
C GLU A 85 5.95 -9.75 -20.08
N ASP A 86 6.01 -11.08 -20.19
CA ASP A 86 5.06 -12.00 -19.57
C ASP A 86 5.09 -11.90 -18.02
N GLN A 87 6.28 -11.87 -17.42
CA GLN A 87 6.45 -11.74 -15.97
C GLN A 87 5.93 -10.39 -15.44
N ILE A 88 6.22 -9.30 -16.15
CA ILE A 88 5.74 -7.96 -15.79
C ILE A 88 4.21 -7.92 -15.86
N LEU A 89 3.59 -8.49 -16.89
CA LEU A 89 2.13 -8.51 -17.02
C LEU A 89 1.45 -9.30 -15.89
N GLN A 90 2.00 -10.45 -15.51
CA GLN A 90 1.48 -11.22 -14.38
C GLN A 90 1.50 -10.40 -13.08
N LYS A 91 2.60 -9.70 -12.82
CA LYS A 91 2.75 -8.87 -11.61
C LYS A 91 1.92 -7.59 -11.65
N ALA A 92 1.80 -6.97 -12.82
CA ALA A 92 0.94 -5.81 -13.02
C ALA A 92 -0.52 -6.15 -12.77
N SER A 93 -1.00 -7.30 -13.26
CA SER A 93 -2.37 -7.77 -13.01
C SER A 93 -2.65 -7.99 -11.52
N ALA A 94 -1.67 -8.52 -10.77
CA ALA A 94 -1.79 -8.68 -9.32
C ALA A 94 -1.87 -7.35 -8.54
N LEU A 95 -1.45 -6.23 -9.16
CA LEU A 95 -1.51 -4.89 -8.57
C LEU A 95 -2.69 -4.06 -9.06
N GLU A 96 -3.55 -4.58 -9.95
CA GLU A 96 -4.65 -3.80 -10.54
C GLU A 96 -5.72 -3.36 -9.53
N SER A 97 -5.88 -4.09 -8.42
CA SER A 97 -6.76 -3.67 -7.34
C SER A 97 -6.29 -2.38 -6.64
N LEU A 98 -5.01 -2.04 -6.76
CA LEU A 98 -4.38 -0.86 -6.19
C LEU A 98 -4.12 0.22 -7.24
N ILE A 99 -3.65 -0.18 -8.42
CA ILE A 99 -3.30 0.68 -9.55
C ILE A 99 -4.20 0.30 -10.73
N PRO A 100 -5.32 1.01 -10.93
CA PRO A 100 -6.22 0.72 -12.03
C PRO A 100 -5.52 0.75 -13.39
N ASP A 101 -5.91 -0.15 -14.29
CA ASP A 101 -5.39 -0.27 -15.65
C ASP A 101 -3.87 -0.50 -15.76
N MET A 102 -3.21 -0.99 -14.70
CA MET A 102 -1.75 -1.19 -14.70
C MET A 102 -1.29 -2.08 -15.86
N SER A 103 -1.98 -3.20 -16.15
CA SER A 103 -1.59 -4.09 -17.26
C SER A 103 -1.75 -3.41 -18.62
N LYS A 104 -2.77 -2.58 -18.80
CA LYS A 104 -2.97 -1.81 -20.04
C LYS A 104 -1.86 -0.80 -20.24
N THR A 105 -1.48 -0.08 -19.18
CA THR A 105 -0.38 0.88 -19.19
C THR A 105 0.96 0.19 -19.45
N VAL A 106 1.20 -0.99 -18.86
CA VAL A 106 2.39 -1.82 -19.15
C VAL A 106 2.47 -2.22 -20.62
N LYS A 107 1.36 -2.69 -21.22
CA LYS A 107 1.33 -3.00 -22.67
C LYS A 107 1.68 -1.78 -23.51
N ARG A 108 1.18 -0.60 -23.12
CA ARG A 108 1.51 0.67 -23.77
C ARG A 108 3.01 0.98 -23.67
N ILE A 109 3.63 0.80 -22.50
CA ILE A 109 5.08 0.95 -22.33
C ILE A 109 5.82 0.02 -23.31
N PHE A 110 5.39 -1.23 -23.44
CA PHE A 110 6.07 -2.19 -24.32
C PHE A 110 6.03 -1.76 -25.80
N SER A 111 4.92 -1.20 -26.25
CA SER A 111 4.71 -0.80 -27.64
C SER A 111 5.24 0.60 -27.98
N GLU A 112 5.19 1.55 -27.03
CA GLU A 112 5.43 2.97 -27.30
C GLU A 112 6.75 3.50 -26.71
N ASP A 113 7.34 2.84 -25.71
CA ASP A 113 8.57 3.33 -25.09
C ASP A 113 9.83 2.92 -25.86
N CYS A 114 10.18 3.75 -26.84
CA CYS A 114 11.36 3.60 -27.67
C CYS A 114 12.59 4.36 -27.14
N HIS A 115 12.53 4.96 -25.94
CA HIS A 115 13.65 5.76 -25.46
C HIS A 115 14.80 4.89 -24.95
N CYS A 116 15.96 5.05 -25.57
CA CYS A 116 17.23 4.49 -25.13
C CYS A 116 18.16 5.63 -24.72
N GLY A 117 18.77 5.48 -23.54
CA GLY A 117 19.77 6.42 -23.05
C GLY A 117 20.99 6.47 -23.97
N SER A 118 21.74 7.57 -23.93
CA SER A 118 22.95 7.72 -24.75
C SER A 118 23.94 6.57 -24.48
N SER A 119 24.39 5.92 -25.55
CA SER A 119 25.37 4.84 -25.49
C SER A 119 26.67 5.26 -24.80
N LEU A 120 27.08 6.52 -24.97
CA LEU A 120 28.25 7.09 -24.28
C LEU A 120 28.02 7.12 -22.77
N THR A 121 26.88 7.62 -22.31
CA THR A 121 26.55 7.64 -20.88
C THR A 121 26.51 6.22 -20.31
N TYR A 122 25.92 5.25 -21.01
CA TYR A 122 25.86 3.86 -20.55
C TYR A 122 27.25 3.19 -20.49
N ILE A 123 28.15 3.45 -21.43
CA ILE A 123 29.52 2.91 -21.37
C ILE A 123 30.24 3.38 -20.11
N TRP A 124 30.05 4.64 -19.73
CA TRP A 124 30.70 5.26 -18.57
C TRP A 124 30.05 4.89 -17.23
N THR A 125 28.71 4.90 -17.15
CA THR A 125 28.00 4.71 -15.87
C THR A 125 27.46 3.30 -15.67
N ARG A 126 27.29 2.53 -16.76
CA ARG A 126 26.53 1.27 -16.81
C ARG A 126 25.12 1.38 -16.20
N ASP A 127 24.57 2.58 -16.15
CA ASP A 127 23.29 2.85 -15.53
C ASP A 127 22.14 2.53 -16.51
N LYS A 128 21.47 1.40 -16.25
CA LYS A 128 20.31 0.95 -17.04
C LYS A 128 19.11 1.88 -16.90
N ARG A 129 19.06 2.70 -15.83
CA ARG A 129 17.92 3.58 -15.50
C ARG A 129 17.85 4.81 -16.40
N LYS A 130 18.77 4.97 -17.35
CA LYS A 130 18.69 6.00 -18.38
C LYS A 130 17.77 5.64 -19.55
N ASN A 131 17.32 4.40 -19.66
CA ASN A 131 16.36 3.99 -20.69
C ASN A 131 14.92 4.15 -20.20
N GLY A 132 13.98 4.24 -21.14
CA GLY A 132 12.55 4.10 -20.87
C GLY A 132 11.90 5.37 -20.30
N ARG A 133 11.70 6.38 -21.14
CA ARG A 133 11.15 7.67 -20.68
C ARG A 133 9.71 7.51 -20.20
N LEU A 134 8.87 6.89 -21.02
CA LEU A 134 7.46 6.65 -20.70
C LEU A 134 7.32 5.71 -19.49
N MET A 135 8.17 4.68 -19.41
CA MET A 135 8.28 3.79 -18.27
C MET A 135 8.50 4.57 -16.98
N TRP A 136 9.47 5.50 -16.93
CA TRP A 136 9.72 6.30 -15.72
C TRP A 136 8.58 7.27 -15.39
N GLU A 137 7.94 7.85 -16.40
CA GLU A 137 6.76 8.72 -16.21
C GLU A 137 5.61 7.95 -15.56
N GLU A 138 5.32 6.74 -16.03
CA GLU A 138 4.28 5.88 -15.45
C GLU A 138 4.67 5.35 -14.06
N MET A 139 5.93 4.94 -13.86
CA MET A 139 6.44 4.55 -12.54
C MET A 139 6.26 5.66 -11.50
N LYS A 140 6.48 6.93 -11.88
CA LYS A 140 6.26 8.07 -10.99
C LYS A 140 4.78 8.20 -10.58
N LYS A 141 3.85 8.02 -11.52
CA LYS A 141 2.40 8.05 -11.26
C LYS A 141 1.97 6.90 -10.35
N TRP A 142 2.47 5.69 -10.58
CA TRP A 142 2.17 4.53 -9.73
C TRP A 142 2.71 4.71 -8.31
N ARG A 143 3.91 5.29 -8.16
CA ARG A 143 4.47 5.60 -6.84
C ARG A 143 3.69 6.69 -6.10
N SER A 144 3.06 7.64 -6.79
CA SER A 144 2.19 8.63 -6.14
C SER A 144 0.83 8.07 -5.72
N ILE A 145 0.31 7.04 -6.39
CA ILE A 145 -0.93 6.37 -5.97
C ILE A 145 -0.70 5.55 -4.70
N THR A 146 0.48 4.94 -4.58
CA THR A 146 0.82 4.02 -3.49
C THR A 146 1.41 4.69 -2.26
N ARG A 147 1.76 5.97 -2.34
CA ARG A 147 2.07 6.82 -1.18
C ARG A 147 0.81 7.59 -0.84
N LYS A 148 0.14 7.23 0.26
CA LYS A 148 -0.79 8.14 0.91
C LYS A 148 0.05 9.17 1.65
N ASP A 149 0.01 10.41 1.19
CA ASP A 149 0.38 11.56 2.02
C ASP A 149 -0.64 11.72 3.16
#